data_AF-A0A813G2H9-F1
#
_entry.id   AF-A0A813G2H9-F1
#
_cell.length_a   1.000
_cell.length_b   1.000
_cell.length_c   1.000
_cell.angle_alpha   90.00
_cell.angle_beta   90.00
_cell.angle_gamma   90.00
#
_symmetry.space_group_name_H-M   'P 1'
#
loop_
_entity.id
_entity.type
_entity.pdbx_description
1 polymer ?
#
loop_
_entity_poly.entity_id
_entity_poly.type
_entity_poly.pdbx_seq_one_letter_code
_entity_poly.pdbx_strand_id
1 'polypeptide(L)'
;MVGNVYLKNPAWKYAVFVRDPVERFLSVFIDKCLNPRDKYRNPQCEEVSRIGWEEVSWESRLDDQVRAFEAFVAQGLPTPGMSSNDHWTLQSTYITEGCNFALSRINFMGLLTSDRKAVNLQVREMLHSIFGLSVHRAALFAQEHFPESGHASLAAERHSHGASEKALAFFRQRETLASVLRYVGPDYPALGLELPPWVQVMLSNRTG
;
A
#
# COMPACT_ATOMS: atom_id res chain seq x y z
N MET A 1 15.70 20.02 13.40
CA MET A 1 15.48 19.31 12.13
C MET A 1 16.78 19.32 11.32
N VAL A 2 17.63 18.31 11.52
CA VAL A 2 18.79 18.04 10.65
C VAL A 2 18.30 17.10 9.56
N GLY A 3 17.66 17.62 8.52
CA GLY A 3 17.03 16.75 7.53
C GLY A 3 16.46 17.55 6.38
N ASN A 4 17.28 17.80 5.37
CA ASN A 4 16.86 18.10 3.99
C ASN A 4 18.00 18.46 3.03
N VAL A 5 19.26 18.56 3.51
CA VAL A 5 20.39 18.90 2.62
C VAL A 5 20.60 17.82 1.56
N TYR A 6 20.51 16.55 1.95
CA TYR A 6 20.67 15.42 1.02
C TYR A 6 19.56 15.33 0.00
N LEU A 7 18.31 15.62 0.40
CA LEU A 7 17.19 15.60 -0.54
C LEU A 7 17.33 16.69 -1.58
N LYS A 8 18.06 17.80 -1.36
CA LYS A 8 18.21 18.90 -2.32
C LYS A 8 19.39 18.74 -3.31
N ASN A 9 20.24 17.74 -3.13
CA ASN A 9 21.41 17.57 -3.99
C ASN A 9 20.99 17.00 -5.36
N PRO A 10 21.24 17.71 -6.48
CA PRO A 10 20.85 17.23 -7.82
C PRO A 10 21.69 16.04 -8.31
N ALA A 11 22.86 15.78 -7.72
CA ALA A 11 23.70 14.62 -8.05
C ALA A 11 23.17 13.31 -7.47
N TRP A 12 22.29 13.37 -6.47
CA TRP A 12 21.73 12.19 -5.84
C TRP A 12 20.65 11.58 -6.71
N LYS A 13 20.62 10.24 -6.75
CA LYS A 13 19.57 9.46 -7.41
C LYS A 13 18.56 8.99 -6.39
N TYR A 14 17.28 9.09 -6.72
CA TYR A 14 16.20 8.70 -5.83
C TYR A 14 15.35 7.64 -6.49
N ALA A 15 15.06 6.60 -5.71
CA ALA A 15 14.11 5.58 -6.06
C ALA A 15 12.99 5.55 -5.03
N VAL A 16 11.77 5.34 -5.51
CA VAL A 16 10.59 5.16 -4.66
C VAL A 16 9.93 3.85 -5.05
N PHE A 17 9.52 3.09 -4.06
CA PHE A 17 8.68 1.92 -4.25
C PHE A 17 7.29 2.23 -3.70
N VAL A 18 6.29 2.17 -4.57
CA VAL A 18 4.88 2.37 -4.24
C VAL A 18 4.14 1.04 -4.31
N ARG A 19 2.93 0.99 -3.75
CA ARG A 19 1.99 -0.13 -3.92
C ARG A 19 0.82 0.32 -4.78
N ASP A 20 0.07 -0.64 -5.31
CA ASP A 20 -1.24 -0.34 -5.86
C ASP A 20 -2.09 0.41 -4.81
N PRO A 21 -2.72 1.56 -5.14
CA PRO A 21 -3.44 2.37 -4.17
C PRO A 21 -4.57 1.64 -3.45
N VAL A 22 -5.29 0.75 -4.14
CA VAL A 22 -6.42 -0.02 -3.57
C VAL A 22 -5.89 -1.14 -2.67
N GLU A 23 -4.88 -1.87 -3.10
CA GLU A 23 -4.25 -2.90 -2.27
C GLU A 23 -3.55 -2.31 -1.04
N ARG A 24 -2.93 -1.14 -1.16
CA ARG A 24 -2.34 -0.43 -0.02
C ARG A 24 -3.41 -0.07 1.00
N PHE A 25 -4.55 0.48 0.57
CA PHE A 25 -5.65 0.80 1.46
C PHE A 25 -6.13 -0.43 2.25
N LEU A 26 -6.32 -1.56 1.54
CA LEU A 26 -6.68 -2.82 2.18
C LEU A 26 -5.60 -3.31 3.16
N SER A 27 -4.34 -3.24 2.76
CA SER A 27 -3.21 -3.61 3.63
C SER A 27 -3.20 -2.79 4.92
N VAL A 28 -3.51 -1.50 4.85
CA VAL A 28 -3.58 -0.61 6.02
C VAL A 28 -4.76 -0.98 6.91
N PHE A 29 -5.94 -1.26 6.34
CA PHE A 29 -7.07 -1.74 7.13
C PHE A 29 -6.74 -3.03 7.88
N ILE A 30 -6.16 -4.03 7.19
CA ILE A 30 -5.80 -5.30 7.83
C ILE A 30 -4.75 -5.09 8.93
N ASP A 31 -3.71 -4.30 8.65
CA ASP A 31 -2.62 -4.06 9.61
C ASP A 31 -3.05 -3.20 10.80
N LYS A 32 -3.87 -2.17 10.60
CA LYS A 32 -4.19 -1.19 11.65
C LYS A 32 -5.50 -1.46 12.37
N CYS A 33 -6.48 -2.05 11.69
CA CYS A 33 -7.82 -2.27 12.25
C CYS A 33 -8.08 -3.72 12.67
N LEU A 34 -7.42 -4.71 12.03
CA LEU A 34 -7.63 -6.12 12.35
C LEU A 34 -6.52 -6.73 13.21
N ASN A 35 -5.33 -6.13 13.25
CA ASN A 35 -4.24 -6.58 14.13
C ASN A 35 -4.56 -6.21 15.60
N PRO A 36 -4.71 -7.18 16.52
CA PRO A 36 -5.04 -6.90 17.91
C PRO A 36 -4.03 -6.00 18.64
N ARG A 37 -2.75 -6.01 18.21
CA ARG A 37 -1.70 -5.18 18.81
C ARG A 37 -1.86 -3.70 18.49
N ASP A 38 -2.42 -3.42 17.32
CA ASP A 38 -2.54 -2.07 16.78
C ASP A 38 -3.97 -1.53 16.91
N LYS A 39 -4.99 -2.41 16.93
CA LYS A 39 -6.41 -2.03 16.99
C LYS A 39 -6.73 -1.06 18.14
N TYR A 40 -6.24 -1.35 19.34
CA TYR A 40 -6.47 -0.50 20.54
C TYR A 40 -5.59 0.76 20.59
N ARG A 41 -4.65 0.91 19.66
CA ARG A 41 -3.77 2.08 19.54
C ARG A 41 -4.18 2.99 18.39
N ASN A 42 -5.21 2.60 17.65
CA ASN A 42 -5.66 3.23 16.42
C ASN A 42 -7.09 3.74 16.60
N PRO A 43 -7.27 4.94 17.18
CA PRO A 43 -8.61 5.50 17.41
C PRO A 43 -9.45 5.59 16.12
N GLN A 44 -8.79 5.69 14.96
CA GLN A 44 -9.43 5.67 13.64
C GLN A 44 -10.18 4.38 13.31
N CYS A 45 -9.84 3.27 13.95
CA CYS A 45 -10.55 2.01 13.83
C CYS A 45 -11.52 1.80 15.01
N GLU A 46 -11.34 2.49 16.14
CA GLU A 46 -12.09 2.26 17.38
C GLU A 46 -13.49 2.88 17.34
N GLU A 47 -13.63 4.13 16.88
CA GLU A 47 -14.95 4.75 16.75
C GLU A 47 -15.83 3.98 15.74
N VAL A 48 -15.18 3.44 14.72
CA VAL A 48 -15.80 2.70 13.61
C VAL A 48 -16.13 1.27 14.02
N SER A 49 -15.30 0.63 14.85
CA SER A 49 -15.50 -0.75 15.29
C SER A 49 -16.72 -0.90 16.19
N ARG A 50 -17.10 0.15 16.92
CA ARG A 50 -18.33 0.25 17.74
C ARG A 50 -19.64 0.08 16.94
N ILE A 51 -19.54 -0.09 15.63
CA ILE A 51 -20.65 -0.41 14.73
C ILE A 51 -20.60 -1.90 14.35
N GLY A 52 -20.42 -2.77 15.36
CA GLY A 52 -20.67 -4.21 15.24
C GLY A 52 -19.52 -5.06 14.71
N TRP A 53 -18.28 -4.58 14.78
CA TRP A 53 -17.08 -5.39 14.47
C TRP A 53 -15.92 -5.17 15.47
N GLU A 54 -16.27 -4.83 16.71
CA GLU A 54 -15.40 -4.61 17.87
C GLU A 54 -14.51 -5.82 18.15
N GLU A 55 -15.04 -7.03 17.91
CA GLU A 55 -14.35 -8.30 18.18
C GLU A 55 -13.66 -8.91 16.94
N VAL A 56 -13.81 -8.28 15.76
CA VAL A 56 -13.21 -8.81 14.53
C VAL A 56 -11.71 -8.52 14.50
N SER A 57 -10.91 -9.54 14.22
CA SER A 57 -9.45 -9.48 14.10
C SER A 57 -8.97 -10.23 12.87
N TRP A 58 -7.66 -10.24 12.64
CA TRP A 58 -7.01 -10.99 11.56
C TRP A 58 -7.15 -12.52 11.68
N GLU A 59 -7.55 -13.03 12.85
CA GLU A 59 -7.77 -14.44 13.17
C GLU A 59 -9.24 -14.83 13.00
N SER A 60 -10.15 -13.84 12.91
CA SER A 60 -11.56 -14.07 12.61
C SER A 60 -11.74 -14.67 11.21
N ARG A 61 -12.92 -15.22 10.93
CA ARG A 61 -13.23 -15.77 9.61
C ARG A 61 -13.13 -14.67 8.54
N LEU A 62 -12.70 -15.04 7.33
CA LEU A 62 -12.55 -14.09 6.22
C LEU A 62 -13.85 -13.29 5.96
N ASP A 63 -15.01 -13.95 6.02
CA ASP A 63 -16.30 -13.27 5.84
C ASP A 63 -16.57 -12.19 6.90
N ASP A 64 -16.10 -12.38 8.14
CA ASP A 64 -16.25 -11.41 9.22
C ASP A 64 -15.33 -10.21 8.98
N GLN A 65 -14.09 -10.48 8.54
CA GLN A 65 -13.13 -9.44 8.15
C GLN A 65 -13.64 -8.60 6.96
N VAL A 66 -14.24 -9.24 5.97
CA VAL A 66 -14.83 -8.57 4.80
C VAL A 66 -16.01 -7.70 5.21
N ARG A 67 -16.93 -8.19 6.07
CA ARG A 67 -18.05 -7.37 6.58
C ARG A 67 -17.56 -6.19 7.41
N ALA A 68 -16.52 -6.38 8.23
CA ALA A 68 -15.90 -5.29 8.98
C ALA A 68 -15.31 -4.22 8.06
N PHE A 69 -14.65 -4.62 6.97
CA PHE A 69 -14.13 -3.71 5.96
C PHE A 69 -15.24 -2.95 5.22
N GLU A 70 -16.29 -3.64 4.80
CA GLU A 70 -17.46 -3.04 4.16
C GLU A 70 -18.11 -2.00 5.10
N ALA A 71 -18.29 -2.34 6.39
CA ALA A 71 -18.79 -1.42 7.40
C ALA A 71 -17.88 -0.21 7.62
N PHE A 72 -16.55 -0.40 7.66
CA PHE A 72 -15.57 0.68 7.77
C PHE A 72 -15.68 1.66 6.59
N VAL A 73 -15.75 1.14 5.36
CA VAL A 73 -15.85 1.97 4.16
C VAL A 73 -17.21 2.67 4.04
N ALA A 74 -18.28 2.04 4.51
CA ALA A 74 -19.64 2.58 4.46
C ALA A 74 -19.85 3.84 5.31
N GLN A 75 -18.97 4.13 6.27
CA GLN A 75 -19.03 5.37 7.08
C GLN A 75 -18.65 6.62 6.29
N GLY A 76 -18.08 6.44 5.09
CA GLY A 76 -17.51 7.52 4.29
C GLY A 76 -16.01 7.68 4.57
N LEU A 77 -15.26 7.92 3.50
CA LEU A 77 -13.82 8.12 3.55
C LEU A 77 -13.48 9.58 3.20
N PRO A 78 -12.49 10.19 3.89
CA PRO A 78 -11.77 9.65 5.05
C PRO A 78 -12.63 9.61 6.33
N THR A 79 -12.37 8.68 7.23
CA THR A 79 -12.98 8.68 8.57
C THR A 79 -12.29 9.71 9.49
N PRO A 80 -12.94 10.20 10.58
CA PRO A 80 -12.40 11.25 11.45
C PRO A 80 -11.01 11.00 12.05
N GLY A 81 -10.53 9.75 12.11
CA GLY A 81 -9.18 9.42 12.59
C GLY A 81 -8.14 9.14 11.50
N MET A 82 -8.52 9.06 10.22
CA MET A 82 -7.55 8.72 9.16
C MET A 82 -6.49 9.80 8.96
N SER A 83 -6.81 11.08 9.19
CA SER A 83 -5.89 12.20 8.97
C SER A 83 -4.72 12.27 9.97
N SER A 84 -4.80 11.59 11.12
CA SER A 84 -3.74 11.57 12.12
C SER A 84 -2.74 10.43 11.94
N ASN A 85 -2.97 9.52 10.98
CA ASN A 85 -2.12 8.37 10.72
C ASN A 85 -1.67 8.35 9.27
N ASP A 86 -0.36 8.47 9.06
CA ASP A 86 0.29 8.53 7.76
C ASP A 86 0.06 7.29 6.88
N HIS A 87 -0.29 6.15 7.46
CA HIS A 87 -0.63 4.95 6.72
C HIS A 87 -1.85 5.14 5.82
N TRP A 88 -2.79 6.03 6.18
CA TRP A 88 -3.95 6.36 5.35
C TRP A 88 -3.70 7.48 4.37
N THR A 89 -2.61 8.23 4.51
CA THR A 89 -2.27 9.32 3.59
C THR A 89 -2.03 8.75 2.20
N LEU A 90 -2.49 9.45 1.16
CA LEU A 90 -2.19 9.10 -0.23
C LEU A 90 -0.67 9.00 -0.42
N GLN A 91 -0.19 8.04 -1.19
CA GLN A 91 1.24 7.82 -1.38
C GLN A 91 1.90 9.03 -2.04
N SER A 92 1.25 9.62 -3.04
CA SER A 92 1.70 10.86 -3.69
C SER A 92 1.80 12.03 -2.70
N THR A 93 0.79 12.22 -1.85
CA THR A 93 0.80 13.24 -0.77
C THR A 93 1.90 12.95 0.24
N TYR A 94 2.08 11.71 0.68
CA TYR A 94 3.12 11.37 1.64
C TYR A 94 4.53 11.64 1.09
N ILE A 95 4.78 11.30 -0.18
CA ILE A 95 6.05 11.59 -0.84
C ILE A 95 6.27 13.11 -0.96
N THR A 96 5.27 13.84 -1.42
CA THR A 96 5.41 15.28 -1.72
C THR A 96 5.43 16.15 -0.48
N GLU A 97 4.52 15.92 0.46
CA GLU A 97 4.35 16.74 1.66
C GLU A 97 5.07 16.12 2.86
N GLY A 98 4.84 14.84 3.12
CA GLY A 98 5.43 14.12 4.26
C GLY A 98 6.95 14.03 4.17
N CYS A 99 7.49 13.67 3.00
CA CYS A 99 8.93 13.63 2.75
C CYS A 99 9.49 14.94 2.20
N ASN A 100 8.65 15.95 1.92
CA ASN A 100 9.05 17.20 1.23
C ASN A 100 9.82 16.91 -0.08
N PHE A 101 9.34 15.94 -0.87
CA PHE A 101 10.05 15.40 -2.03
C PHE A 101 9.24 15.55 -3.33
N ALA A 102 9.76 16.33 -4.28
CA ALA A 102 9.10 16.53 -5.57
C ALA A 102 9.11 15.24 -6.41
N LEU A 103 7.94 14.80 -6.90
CA LEU A 103 7.81 13.59 -7.72
C LEU A 103 8.68 13.65 -9.00
N SER A 104 8.86 14.84 -9.57
CA SER A 104 9.74 15.06 -10.74
C SER A 104 11.21 14.74 -10.51
N ARG A 105 11.63 14.52 -9.25
CA ARG A 105 13.00 14.15 -8.88
C ARG A 105 13.21 12.65 -8.68
N ILE A 106 12.17 11.86 -8.82
CA ILE A 106 12.26 10.40 -8.78
C ILE A 106 12.96 9.93 -10.06
N ASN A 107 14.07 9.21 -9.91
CA ASN A 107 14.78 8.58 -11.03
C ASN A 107 14.26 7.17 -11.34
N PHE A 108 13.61 6.54 -10.35
CA PHE A 108 13.03 5.23 -10.48
C PHE A 108 11.79 5.10 -9.60
N MET A 109 10.67 4.69 -10.20
CA MET A 109 9.47 4.33 -9.47
C MET A 109 9.19 2.84 -9.69
N GLY A 110 9.31 2.06 -8.63
CA GLY A 110 8.98 0.64 -8.63
C GLY A 110 7.62 0.38 -8.00
N LEU A 111 6.99 -0.73 -8.39
CA LEU A 111 5.73 -1.20 -7.85
C LEU A 111 5.94 -2.46 -7.02
N LEU A 112 5.55 -2.41 -5.75
CA LEU A 112 5.54 -3.55 -4.84
C LEU A 112 4.25 -4.34 -5.03
N THR A 113 4.39 -5.55 -5.58
CA THR A 113 3.31 -6.51 -5.82
C THR A 113 3.54 -7.81 -5.05
N SER A 114 2.57 -8.71 -5.05
CA SER A 114 2.76 -10.08 -4.55
C SER A 114 3.71 -10.92 -5.41
N ASP A 115 3.93 -10.54 -6.68
CA ASP A 115 4.96 -11.13 -7.53
C ASP A 115 6.38 -10.70 -7.08
N ARG A 116 6.95 -11.48 -6.15
CA ARG A 116 8.29 -11.26 -5.61
C ARG A 116 9.39 -11.33 -6.66
N LYS A 117 9.21 -12.12 -7.72
CA LYS A 117 10.19 -12.21 -8.81
C LYS A 117 10.21 -10.92 -9.61
N ALA A 118 9.04 -10.38 -9.94
CA ALA A 118 8.92 -9.08 -10.59
C ALA A 118 9.48 -7.95 -9.72
N VAL A 119 9.20 -7.95 -8.41
CA VAL A 119 9.77 -6.96 -7.47
C VAL A 119 11.30 -7.08 -7.38
N ASN A 120 11.85 -8.29 -7.25
CA ASN A 120 13.29 -8.52 -7.25
C ASN A 120 13.94 -7.98 -8.54
N LEU A 121 13.34 -8.29 -9.69
CA LEU A 121 13.82 -7.83 -10.99
C LEU A 121 13.86 -6.30 -11.07
N GLN A 122 12.78 -5.62 -10.65
CA GLN A 122 12.73 -4.16 -10.58
C GLN A 122 13.85 -3.58 -9.70
N VAL A 123 14.08 -4.17 -8.52
CA VAL A 123 15.16 -3.74 -7.61
C VAL A 123 16.53 -3.95 -8.25
N ARG A 124 16.75 -5.10 -8.91
CA ARG A 124 18.00 -5.40 -9.62
C ARG A 124 18.26 -4.39 -10.74
N GLU A 125 17.25 -4.10 -11.55
CA GLU A 125 17.34 -3.13 -12.65
C GLU A 125 17.59 -1.72 -12.13
N MET A 126 16.87 -1.30 -11.08
CA MET A 126 17.12 -0.03 -10.41
C MET A 126 18.58 0.08 -9.94
N LEU A 127 19.08 -0.90 -9.18
CA LEU A 127 20.44 -0.89 -8.65
C LEU A 127 21.49 -0.84 -9.76
N HIS A 128 21.29 -1.57 -10.85
CA HIS A 128 22.22 -1.57 -11.98
C HIS A 128 22.13 -0.28 -12.80
N SER A 129 20.96 0.03 -13.33
CA SER A 129 20.76 1.06 -14.36
C SER A 129 20.71 2.49 -13.78
N ILE A 130 20.25 2.65 -12.54
CA ILE A 130 20.09 3.97 -11.92
C ILE A 130 21.26 4.29 -11.00
N PHE A 131 21.72 3.30 -10.24
CA PHE A 131 22.78 3.48 -9.24
C PHE A 131 24.17 2.99 -9.72
N GLY A 132 24.27 2.38 -10.91
CA GLY A 132 25.55 2.03 -11.53
C GLY A 132 26.25 0.84 -10.89
N LEU A 133 25.55 0.00 -10.13
CA LEU A 133 26.12 -1.24 -9.60
C LEU A 133 26.40 -2.20 -10.76
N SER A 134 27.41 -3.07 -10.64
CA SER A 134 27.58 -4.15 -11.61
C SER A 134 26.37 -5.09 -11.57
N VAL A 135 26.04 -5.72 -12.70
CA VAL A 135 24.91 -6.68 -12.80
C VAL A 135 24.97 -7.73 -11.68
N HIS A 136 26.17 -8.25 -11.40
CA HIS A 136 26.39 -9.22 -10.33
C HIS A 136 26.08 -8.65 -8.94
N ARG A 137 26.60 -7.46 -8.60
CA ARG A 137 26.32 -6.83 -7.30
C ARG A 137 24.85 -6.47 -7.14
N ALA A 138 24.22 -5.94 -8.18
CA ALA A 138 22.80 -5.62 -8.17
C ALA A 138 21.94 -6.87 -7.91
N ALA A 139 22.27 -8.00 -8.55
CA ALA A 139 21.58 -9.27 -8.32
C ALA A 139 21.73 -9.78 -6.88
N LEU A 140 22.94 -9.70 -6.30
CA LEU A 140 23.17 -10.10 -4.91
C LEU A 140 22.34 -9.26 -3.93
N PHE A 141 22.37 -7.93 -4.05
CA PHE A 141 21.60 -7.04 -3.16
C PHE A 141 20.08 -7.22 -3.34
N ALA A 142 19.60 -7.38 -4.58
CA ALA A 142 18.20 -7.64 -4.83
C ALA A 142 17.76 -8.94 -4.16
N GLN A 143 18.55 -10.02 -4.27
CA GLN A 143 18.24 -11.29 -3.63
C GLN A 143 18.30 -11.23 -2.10
N GLU A 144 19.23 -10.46 -1.53
CA GLU A 144 19.37 -10.32 -0.08
C GLU A 144 18.17 -9.58 0.55
N HIS A 145 17.72 -8.49 -0.06
CA HIS A 145 16.71 -7.60 0.55
C HIS A 145 15.30 -7.76 -0.04
N PHE A 146 15.18 -8.28 -1.25
CA PHE A 146 13.93 -8.51 -1.96
C PHE A 146 13.94 -9.89 -2.62
N PRO A 147 14.11 -10.99 -1.85
CA PRO A 147 14.31 -12.31 -2.42
C PRO A 147 13.13 -12.73 -3.31
N GLU A 148 13.44 -13.44 -4.39
CA GLU A 148 12.44 -13.99 -5.32
C GLU A 148 11.44 -14.96 -4.65
N SER A 149 11.79 -15.49 -3.46
CA SER A 149 10.96 -16.37 -2.65
C SER A 149 11.22 -16.14 -1.15
N GLY A 150 10.22 -16.41 -0.31
CA GLY A 150 10.30 -16.16 1.13
C GLY A 150 10.41 -14.67 1.47
N HIS A 151 10.83 -14.32 2.68
CA HIS A 151 10.96 -12.94 3.16
C HIS A 151 12.42 -12.64 3.52
N ALA A 152 12.87 -11.41 3.29
CA ALA A 152 14.22 -10.98 3.68
C ALA A 152 14.44 -10.98 5.20
N SER A 153 13.37 -10.94 6.00
CA SER A 153 13.42 -11.02 7.46
C SER A 153 12.09 -11.49 8.05
N LEU A 154 12.13 -11.93 9.32
CA LEU A 154 10.93 -12.24 10.11
C LEU A 154 10.01 -11.03 10.27
N ALA A 155 10.56 -9.81 10.32
CA ALA A 155 9.76 -8.60 10.36
C ALA A 155 8.98 -8.42 9.05
N ALA A 156 9.64 -8.58 7.90
CA ALA A 156 9.00 -8.52 6.59
C ALA A 156 7.95 -9.63 6.38
N GLU A 157 8.14 -10.79 6.99
CA GLU A 157 7.15 -11.86 7.04
C GLU A 157 5.91 -11.43 7.83
N ARG A 158 6.10 -10.94 9.05
CA ARG A 158 5.00 -10.51 9.94
C ARG A 158 4.17 -9.34 9.40
N HIS A 159 4.73 -8.52 8.52
CA HIS A 159 4.04 -7.40 7.87
C HIS A 159 3.43 -7.76 6.51
N SER A 160 3.50 -9.02 6.08
CA SER A 160 2.94 -9.49 4.83
C SER A 160 1.57 -10.13 5.05
N HIS A 161 0.52 -9.30 5.07
CA HIS A 161 -0.84 -9.74 5.40
C HIS A 161 -1.65 -10.34 4.25
N GLY A 162 -1.03 -10.48 3.07
CA GLY A 162 -1.64 -11.05 1.87
C GLY A 162 -2.77 -10.19 1.30
N ALA A 163 -2.61 -8.86 1.33
CA ALA A 163 -3.66 -7.94 0.89
C ALA A 163 -3.99 -8.11 -0.60
N SER A 164 -2.99 -8.32 -1.46
CA SER A 164 -3.16 -8.53 -2.90
C SER A 164 -4.01 -9.78 -3.18
N GLU A 165 -3.73 -10.89 -2.48
CA GLU A 165 -4.45 -12.16 -2.61
C GLU A 165 -5.89 -12.07 -2.09
N LYS A 166 -6.14 -11.17 -1.13
CA LYS A 166 -7.45 -10.95 -0.51
C LYS A 166 -8.29 -9.86 -1.21
N ALA A 167 -7.71 -9.08 -2.11
CA ALA A 167 -8.34 -7.90 -2.69
C ALA A 167 -9.73 -8.21 -3.28
N LEU A 168 -9.86 -9.25 -4.10
CA LEU A 168 -11.15 -9.64 -4.70
C LEU A 168 -12.23 -9.98 -3.67
N ALA A 169 -11.87 -10.56 -2.53
CA ALA A 169 -12.83 -10.91 -1.48
C ALA A 169 -13.32 -9.65 -0.74
N PHE A 170 -12.40 -8.75 -0.39
CA PHE A 170 -12.71 -7.51 0.35
C PHE A 170 -13.43 -6.47 -0.52
N PHE A 171 -13.13 -6.44 -1.82
CA PHE A 171 -13.75 -5.51 -2.77
C PHE A 171 -14.92 -6.12 -3.54
N ARG A 172 -15.51 -7.23 -3.06
CA ARG A 172 -16.62 -7.92 -3.74
C ARG A 172 -17.84 -7.03 -4.02
N GLN A 173 -18.07 -6.01 -3.20
CA GLN A 173 -19.13 -5.02 -3.40
C GLN A 173 -18.60 -3.84 -4.22
N ARG A 174 -19.32 -3.51 -5.30
CA ARG A 174 -18.98 -2.41 -6.20
C ARG A 174 -18.93 -1.08 -5.46
N GLU A 175 -19.86 -0.86 -4.55
CA GLU A 175 -20.00 0.36 -3.75
C GLU A 175 -18.79 0.56 -2.84
N THR A 176 -18.31 -0.52 -2.20
CA THR A 176 -17.09 -0.54 -1.39
C THR A 176 -15.87 -0.15 -2.23
N LEU A 177 -15.68 -0.81 -3.38
CA LEU A 177 -14.59 -0.50 -4.30
C LEU A 177 -14.65 0.95 -4.81
N ALA A 178 -15.83 1.41 -5.23
CA ALA A 178 -16.01 2.78 -5.72
C ALA A 178 -15.74 3.83 -4.64
N SER A 179 -16.14 3.56 -3.38
CA SER A 179 -15.86 4.46 -2.26
C SER A 179 -14.35 4.56 -1.98
N VAL A 180 -13.65 3.42 -1.93
CA VAL A 180 -12.19 3.41 -1.77
C VAL A 180 -11.49 4.09 -2.95
N LEU A 181 -11.90 3.83 -4.18
CA LEU A 181 -11.34 4.48 -5.36
C LEU A 181 -11.56 5.99 -5.40
N ARG A 182 -12.67 6.52 -4.86
CA ARG A 182 -12.81 7.98 -4.73
C ARG A 182 -11.76 8.57 -3.79
N TYR A 183 -11.40 7.82 -2.75
CA TYR A 183 -10.38 8.25 -1.79
C TYR A 183 -8.96 8.09 -2.37
N VAL A 184 -8.57 6.90 -2.80
CA VAL A 184 -7.19 6.59 -3.26
C VAL A 184 -6.95 6.82 -4.75
N GLY A 185 -8.01 7.07 -5.53
CA GLY A 185 -7.96 7.29 -6.97
C GLY A 185 -6.96 8.35 -7.43
N PRO A 186 -6.78 9.48 -6.73
CA PRO A 186 -5.79 10.49 -7.11
C PRO A 186 -4.35 9.99 -7.19
N ASP A 187 -3.97 8.91 -6.47
CA ASP A 187 -2.62 8.33 -6.56
C ASP A 187 -2.33 7.75 -7.95
N TYR A 188 -3.32 7.21 -8.67
CA TYR A 188 -3.08 6.60 -9.98
C TYR A 188 -2.48 7.58 -11.00
N PRO A 189 -3.14 8.70 -11.34
CA PRO A 189 -2.54 9.66 -12.27
C PRO A 189 -1.32 10.38 -11.67
N ALA A 190 -1.28 10.63 -10.36
CA ALA A 190 -0.15 11.32 -9.73
C ALA A 190 1.14 10.50 -9.78
N LEU A 191 1.03 9.16 -9.73
CA LEU A 191 2.15 8.23 -9.75
C LEU A 191 2.34 7.55 -11.11
N GLY A 192 1.53 7.90 -12.12
CA GLY A 192 1.58 7.28 -13.45
C GLY A 192 1.22 5.79 -13.44
N LEU A 193 0.35 5.37 -12.52
CA LEU A 193 -0.13 3.99 -12.40
C LEU A 193 -1.44 3.80 -13.17
N GLU A 194 -1.64 2.60 -13.70
CA GLU A 194 -2.90 2.17 -14.30
C GLU A 194 -3.78 1.46 -13.27
N LEU A 195 -5.10 1.55 -13.44
CA LEU A 195 -6.03 0.75 -12.64
C LEU A 195 -5.81 -0.74 -12.92
N PRO A 196 -5.75 -1.61 -11.89
CA PRO A 196 -5.65 -3.05 -12.10
C PRO A 196 -6.79 -3.57 -13.00
N PRO A 197 -6.54 -4.54 -13.89
CA PRO A 197 -7.57 -5.05 -14.79
C PRO A 197 -8.84 -5.53 -14.07
N TRP A 198 -8.69 -6.15 -12.89
CA TRP A 198 -9.84 -6.61 -12.10
C TRP A 198 -10.71 -5.46 -11.60
N VAL A 199 -10.12 -4.31 -11.26
CA VAL A 199 -10.86 -3.09 -10.87
C VAL A 199 -11.70 -2.60 -12.05
N GLN A 200 -11.10 -2.57 -13.24
CA GLN A 200 -11.79 -2.12 -14.45
C GLN A 200 -13.02 -3.02 -14.74
N VAL A 201 -12.85 -4.34 -14.65
CA VAL A 201 -13.93 -5.32 -14.83
C VAL A 201 -15.05 -5.12 -13.81
N MET A 202 -14.71 -4.92 -12.54
CA MET A 202 -15.71 -4.70 -11.48
C MET A 202 -16.51 -3.41 -11.69
N LEU A 203 -15.89 -2.36 -12.23
CA LEU A 203 -16.58 -1.10 -12.53
C LEU A 203 -17.40 -1.16 -13.82
N SER A 204 -16.96 -1.93 -14.82
CA SER A 204 -17.62 -2.05 -16.12
C SER A 204 -18.88 -2.91 -16.08
N ASN A 205 -18.96 -3.86 -15.14
CA ASN A 205 -20.15 -4.68 -14.94
C ASN A 205 -21.30 -3.82 -14.42
N ARG A 206 -22.00 -3.16 -15.36
CA ARG A 206 -23.31 -2.56 -15.11
C ARG A 206 -24.22 -3.72 -14.72
N THR A 207 -24.68 -3.74 -13.48
CA THR A 207 -25.86 -4.50 -13.10
C THR A 207 -26.99 -4.00 -14.00
N GLY A 208 -27.35 -4.82 -14.99
CA GLY A 208 -28.62 -4.71 -15.70
C GLY A 208 -29.78 -5.11 -14.80
#